data_AF-A0A444VYW1-F1
#
_entry.id   AF-A0A444VYW1-F1
#
_cell.length_a   1.000
_cell.length_b   1.000
_cell.length_c   1.000
_cell.angle_alpha   90.00
_cell.angle_beta   90.00
_cell.angle_gamma   90.00
#
_symmetry.space_group_name_H-M   'P 1'
#
loop_
_entity.id
_entity.type
_entity.pdbx_description
1 polymer ?
#
loop_
_entity_poly.entity_id
_entity_poly.type
_entity_poly.pdbx_seq_one_letter_code
_entity_poly.pdbx_strand_id
1 'polypeptide(L)'
;MALTIIENLRILSENFEHKADVLSDSIIFINEINKIKIQPENKGGFVITYNLHFGEKRLLVPEEIVYHFCLDLFKRKENDIEVISETRKPINIGEWFKIEEAESLSIITSIQKELEYNYRLKHLFLESKRFEITYFNSLLILEDKQKKYLSNVFNFRDSIEKLNILKQTK
;
A
#
# COMPACT_ATOMS: atom_id res chain seq x y z
N MET A 1 4.07 -9.44 11.29
CA MET A 1 3.97 -8.07 10.74
C MET A 1 4.84 -7.92 9.51
N ALA A 2 6.16 -8.09 9.60
CA ALA A 2 7.05 -8.02 8.43
C ALA A 2 6.68 -8.97 7.28
N LEU A 3 6.39 -10.26 7.57
CA LEU A 3 5.95 -11.21 6.54
C LEU A 3 4.64 -10.79 5.84
N THR A 4 3.71 -10.20 6.59
CA THR A 4 2.45 -9.69 6.05
C THR A 4 2.69 -8.52 5.10
N ILE A 5 3.63 -7.63 5.43
CA ILE A 5 4.01 -6.51 4.56
C ILE A 5 4.65 -7.03 3.26
N ILE A 6 5.58 -7.99 3.36
CA ILE A 6 6.22 -8.58 2.18
C ILE A 6 5.19 -9.24 1.27
N GLU A 7 4.24 -9.98 1.84
CA GLU A 7 3.16 -10.61 1.08
C GLU A 7 2.23 -9.57 0.43
N ASN A 8 1.87 -8.52 1.15
CA ASN A 8 1.07 -7.43 0.58
C ASN A 8 1.82 -6.72 -0.56
N LEU A 9 3.12 -6.46 -0.40
CA LEU A 9 3.95 -5.88 -1.47
C LEU A 9 4.06 -6.81 -2.68
N ARG A 10 4.12 -8.14 -2.46
CA ARG A 10 4.04 -9.14 -3.52
C ARG A 10 2.76 -9.01 -4.33
N ILE A 11 1.61 -8.98 -3.64
CA ILE A 11 0.31 -8.78 -4.28
C ILE A 11 0.30 -7.46 -5.05
N LEU A 12 0.65 -6.34 -4.40
CA LEU A 12 0.65 -5.02 -5.03
C LEU A 12 1.55 -4.95 -6.27
N SER A 13 2.67 -5.64 -6.28
CA SER A 13 3.60 -5.62 -7.41
C SER A 13 2.96 -6.08 -8.72
N GLU A 14 1.97 -7.00 -8.66
CA GLU A 14 1.19 -7.44 -9.81
C GLU A 14 0.35 -6.30 -10.41
N ASN A 15 -0.15 -5.38 -9.57
CA ASN A 15 -0.91 -4.22 -10.01
C ASN A 15 -0.06 -3.21 -10.80
N PHE A 16 1.27 -3.24 -10.60
CA PHE A 16 2.22 -2.33 -11.24
C PHE A 16 3.15 -3.06 -12.21
N GLU A 17 2.76 -4.25 -12.69
CA GLU A 17 3.49 -5.03 -13.69
C GLU A 17 4.94 -5.38 -13.29
N HIS A 18 5.20 -5.49 -11.99
CA HIS A 18 6.48 -5.99 -11.49
C HIS A 18 6.41 -7.51 -11.33
N LYS A 19 7.46 -8.19 -11.78
CA LYS A 19 7.70 -9.60 -11.40
C LYS A 19 8.32 -9.63 -10.01
N ALA A 20 7.87 -10.59 -9.19
CA ALA A 20 8.33 -10.73 -7.82
C ALA A 20 9.01 -12.10 -7.61
N ASP A 21 10.23 -12.07 -7.07
CA ASP A 21 10.97 -13.27 -6.65
C ASP A 21 11.18 -13.24 -5.13
N VAL A 22 10.64 -14.24 -4.44
CA VAL A 22 10.75 -14.37 -2.98
C VAL A 22 11.98 -15.22 -2.64
N LEU A 23 12.88 -14.65 -1.84
CA LEU A 23 14.06 -15.30 -1.28
C LEU A 23 13.83 -15.58 0.22
N SER A 24 14.74 -16.33 0.84
CA SER A 24 14.62 -16.73 2.25
C SER A 24 14.53 -15.56 3.23
N ASP A 25 15.13 -14.41 2.90
CA ASP A 25 15.24 -13.23 3.78
C ASP A 25 14.80 -11.92 3.10
N SER A 26 14.36 -11.97 1.85
CA SER A 26 14.09 -10.78 1.05
C SER A 26 13.16 -11.06 -0.11
N ILE A 27 12.61 -10.01 -0.70
CA ILE A 27 11.84 -10.07 -1.94
C ILE A 27 12.46 -9.11 -2.95
N ILE A 28 12.48 -9.51 -4.22
CA ILE A 28 12.98 -8.70 -5.32
C ILE A 28 11.83 -8.45 -6.29
N PHE A 29 11.63 -7.18 -6.65
CA PHE A 29 10.69 -6.74 -7.67
C PHE A 29 11.43 -6.20 -8.88
N ILE A 30 11.07 -6.67 -10.07
CA ILE A 30 11.72 -6.29 -11.32
C ILE A 30 10.68 -5.97 -12.39
N ASN A 31 10.82 -4.83 -13.04
CA ASN A 31 10.21 -4.55 -14.34
C ASN A 31 11.26 -3.88 -15.26
N GLU A 32 10.81 -3.26 -16.35
CA GLU A 32 11.71 -2.59 -17.31
C GLU A 32 12.46 -1.38 -16.71
N ILE A 33 11.88 -0.73 -15.69
CA ILE A 33 12.38 0.51 -15.10
C ILE A 33 13.08 0.25 -13.75
N ASN A 34 12.55 -0.68 -12.97
CA ASN A 34 12.84 -0.88 -11.57
C ASN A 34 13.44 -2.25 -11.31
N LYS A 35 14.42 -2.25 -10.40
CA LYS A 35 14.90 -3.40 -9.66
C LYS A 35 14.95 -2.98 -8.19
N ILE A 36 14.03 -3.52 -7.40
CA ILE A 36 13.83 -3.16 -5.99
C ILE A 36 14.02 -4.43 -5.15
N LYS A 37 14.89 -4.39 -4.16
CA LYS A 37 15.06 -5.44 -3.16
C LYS A 37 14.58 -4.92 -1.82
N ILE A 38 13.73 -5.69 -1.14
CA ILE A 38 13.21 -5.37 0.19
C ILE A 38 13.57 -6.50 1.15
N GLN A 39 14.18 -6.13 2.27
CA GLN A 39 14.62 -7.05 3.30
C GLN A 39 14.12 -6.56 4.68
N PRO A 40 13.35 -7.37 5.42
CA PRO A 40 12.98 -7.05 6.80
C PRO A 40 14.21 -6.91 7.69
N GLU A 41 14.17 -5.94 8.60
CA GLU A 41 15.16 -5.76 9.66
C GLU A 41 14.52 -6.00 11.04
N ASN A 42 15.29 -6.58 11.97
CA ASN A 42 14.82 -7.01 13.29
C ASN A 42 14.20 -5.89 14.16
N LYS A 43 14.37 -4.61 13.81
CA LYS A 43 13.93 -3.44 14.60
C LYS A 43 12.61 -2.80 14.11
N GLY A 44 11.83 -3.50 13.27
CA GLY A 44 10.57 -2.95 12.75
C GLY A 44 10.77 -1.98 11.59
N GLY A 45 11.82 -2.20 10.80
CA GLY A 45 12.11 -1.46 9.58
C GLY A 45 12.44 -2.41 8.43
N PHE A 46 12.61 -1.83 7.24
CA PHE A 46 12.94 -2.55 6.03
C PHE A 46 14.15 -1.91 5.38
N VAL A 47 15.16 -2.73 5.07
CA VAL A 47 16.23 -2.31 4.17
C VAL A 47 15.69 -2.41 2.75
N ILE A 48 15.60 -1.26 2.08
CA ILE A 48 15.17 -1.19 0.69
C ILE A 48 16.35 -0.74 -0.16
N THR A 49 16.70 -1.56 -1.15
CA THR A 49 17.68 -1.24 -2.18
C THR A 49 16.94 -1.10 -3.51
N TYR A 50 17.18 -0.03 -4.26
CA TYR A 50 16.60 0.12 -5.61
C TYR A 50 17.59 0.76 -6.59
N ASN A 51 17.46 0.42 -7.86
CA ASN A 51 18.30 0.97 -8.92
C ASN A 51 18.03 2.46 -9.15
N LEU A 52 19.08 3.23 -9.39
CA LEU A 52 19.06 4.58 -9.95
C LEU A 52 19.60 4.51 -11.38
N HIS A 53 19.58 5.63 -12.11
CA HIS A 53 20.13 5.67 -13.48
C HIS A 53 21.61 5.25 -13.56
N PHE A 54 22.43 5.62 -12.57
CA PHE A 54 23.87 5.32 -12.53
C PHE A 54 24.31 4.52 -11.29
N GLY A 55 23.42 3.77 -10.64
CA GLY A 55 23.79 2.99 -9.46
C GLY A 55 22.61 2.39 -8.72
N GLU A 56 22.76 2.26 -7.41
CA GLU A 56 21.68 1.83 -6.51
C GLU A 56 21.68 2.69 -5.26
N LYS A 57 20.49 2.85 -4.67
CA LYS A 57 20.30 3.50 -3.37
C LYS A 57 19.83 2.46 -2.38
N ARG A 58 20.45 2.44 -1.21
CA ARG A 58 20.08 1.57 -0.09
C ARG A 58 19.74 2.43 1.11
N LEU A 59 18.58 2.19 1.71
CA LEU A 59 18.12 2.93 2.88
C LEU A 59 17.35 2.01 3.83
N LEU A 60 17.28 2.44 5.10
CA LEU A 60 16.39 1.86 6.10
C LEU A 60 15.08 2.65 6.11
N VAL A 61 13.97 1.96 5.89
CA VAL A 61 12.62 2.52 5.85
C VAL A 61 11.82 2.01 7.04
N PRO A 62 11.28 2.90 7.90
CA PRO A 62 10.39 2.49 8.99
C PRO A 62 9.15 1.76 8.48
N GLU A 63 8.65 0.80 9.26
CA GLU A 63 7.47 0.02 8.92
C GLU A 63 6.25 0.90 8.59
N GLU A 64 6.05 1.99 9.34
CA GLU A 64 4.89 2.87 9.19
C GLU A 64 4.81 3.61 7.85
N ILE A 65 5.91 3.68 7.09
CA ILE A 65 5.96 4.35 5.78
C ILE A 65 6.37 3.40 4.64
N VAL A 66 6.56 2.11 4.92
CA VAL A 66 7.07 1.15 3.93
C VAL A 66 6.18 1.05 2.69
N TYR A 67 4.85 1.02 2.88
CA TYR A 67 3.92 0.93 1.76
C TYR A 67 3.99 2.18 0.89
N HIS A 68 3.99 3.37 1.51
CA HIS A 68 4.11 4.61 0.79
C HIS A 68 5.37 4.61 -0.09
N PHE A 69 6.52 4.31 0.52
CA PHE A 69 7.80 4.30 -0.17
C PHE A 69 7.82 3.30 -1.34
N CYS A 70 7.26 2.11 -1.15
CA CYS A 70 7.21 1.09 -2.19
C CYS A 70 6.23 1.45 -3.32
N LEU A 71 5.10 2.07 -3.00
CA LEU A 71 4.13 2.53 -4.01
C LEU A 71 4.75 3.61 -4.90
N ASP A 72 5.51 4.55 -4.32
CA ASP A 72 6.23 5.55 -5.10
C ASP A 72 7.27 4.90 -6.02
N LEU A 73 8.00 3.89 -5.52
CA LEU A 73 8.91 3.11 -6.36
C LEU A 73 8.18 2.37 -7.48
N PHE A 74 7.06 1.70 -7.18
CA PHE A 74 6.31 0.95 -8.18
C PHE A 74 5.69 1.83 -9.27
N LYS A 75 5.35 3.08 -8.94
CA LYS A 75 4.82 4.09 -9.87
C LYS A 75 5.90 4.88 -10.60
N ARG A 76 7.18 4.65 -10.26
CA ARG A 76 8.32 5.36 -10.82
C ARG A 76 8.40 5.21 -12.33
N LYS A 77 8.64 6.32 -13.03
CA LYS A 77 8.86 6.38 -14.47
C LYS A 77 10.35 6.41 -14.79
N GLU A 78 10.70 6.11 -16.03
CA GLU A 78 12.10 6.00 -16.49
C GLU A 78 12.96 7.25 -16.20
N ASN A 79 12.36 8.43 -16.22
CA ASN A 79 13.06 9.71 -15.99
C ASN A 79 13.22 10.09 -14.51
N ASP A 80 12.64 9.33 -13.59
CA ASP A 80 12.69 9.66 -12.17
C ASP A 80 14.05 9.26 -11.58
N ILE A 81 14.78 10.26 -11.08
CA ILE A 81 16.15 10.08 -10.60
C ILE A 81 16.16 9.35 -9.25
N GLU A 82 15.23 9.68 -8.35
CA GLU A 82 15.10 9.08 -7.02
C GLU A 82 13.69 9.26 -6.43
N VAL A 83 13.37 8.47 -5.41
CA VAL A 83 12.18 8.72 -4.57
C VAL A 83 12.55 9.73 -3.48
N ILE A 84 11.77 10.81 -3.42
CA ILE A 84 11.95 11.89 -2.45
C ILE A 84 11.29 11.49 -1.14
N SER A 85 12.02 11.59 -0.03
CA SER A 85 11.43 11.38 1.30
C SER A 85 10.46 12.51 1.62
N GLU A 86 9.19 12.18 1.82
CA GLU A 86 8.15 13.15 2.16
C GLU A 86 7.91 13.26 3.68
N THR A 87 7.59 14.46 4.17
CA THR A 87 7.33 14.75 5.59
C THR A 87 5.86 14.64 5.99
N ARG A 88 5.05 13.94 5.19
CA ARG A 88 3.60 13.76 5.45
C ARG A 88 3.37 12.78 6.60
N LYS A 89 2.15 12.81 7.15
CA LYS A 89 1.78 11.94 8.27
C LYS A 89 1.41 10.54 7.79
N PRO A 90 1.85 9.46 8.44
CA PRO A 90 1.24 8.15 8.26
C PRO A 90 -0.25 8.21 8.57
N ILE A 91 -1.05 7.39 7.89
CA ILE A 91 -2.47 7.21 8.17
C ILE A 91 -2.74 5.76 8.48
N ASN A 92 -3.50 5.48 9.53
CA ASN A 92 -4.05 4.16 9.78
C ASN A 92 -5.54 4.07 9.42
N ILE A 93 -6.03 2.84 9.22
CA ILE A 93 -7.43 2.60 8.82
C ILE A 93 -8.47 3.23 9.77
N GLY A 94 -8.17 3.28 11.08
CA GLY A 94 -9.07 3.88 12.06
C GLY A 94 -9.12 5.41 11.97
N GLU A 95 -8.00 6.05 11.60
CA GLU A 95 -7.97 7.48 11.29
C GLU A 95 -8.75 7.79 10.02
N TRP A 96 -8.61 6.98 8.96
CA TRP A 96 -9.40 7.14 7.74
C TRP A 96 -10.91 7.11 8.04
N PHE A 97 -11.37 6.11 8.80
CA PHE A 97 -12.77 6.01 9.22
C PHE A 97 -13.26 7.22 10.02
N LYS A 98 -12.39 7.85 10.84
CA LYS A 98 -12.74 9.08 11.58
C LYS A 98 -12.76 10.33 10.71
N ILE A 99 -11.94 10.37 9.67
CA ILE A 99 -11.84 11.54 8.77
C ILE A 99 -13.06 11.61 7.85
N GLU A 100 -13.48 10.47 7.30
CA GLU A 100 -14.51 10.42 6.26
C GLU A 100 -15.86 9.89 6.73
N GLU A 101 -15.90 9.21 7.88
CA GLU A 101 -17.10 8.70 8.52
C GLU A 101 -18.04 7.97 7.53
N ALA A 102 -19.15 8.60 7.15
CA ALA A 102 -20.14 8.05 6.23
C ALA A 102 -19.59 7.73 4.84
N GLU A 103 -18.64 8.52 4.31
CA GLU A 103 -18.04 8.25 2.99
C GLU A 103 -17.23 6.94 3.03
N SER A 104 -16.39 6.75 4.06
CA SER A 104 -15.62 5.50 4.22
C SER A 104 -16.51 4.27 4.37
N LEU A 105 -17.65 4.39 5.07
CA LEU A 105 -18.66 3.33 5.18
C LEU A 105 -19.28 2.98 3.83
N SER A 106 -19.60 3.99 3.03
CA SER A 106 -20.16 3.81 1.69
C SER A 106 -19.18 3.08 0.77
N ILE A 107 -17.89 3.44 0.83
CA ILE A 107 -16.82 2.78 0.07
C ILE A 107 -16.71 1.31 0.46
N ILE A 108 -16.59 0.99 1.75
CA ILE A 108 -16.50 -0.41 2.21
C ILE A 108 -17.72 -1.22 1.77
N THR A 109 -18.93 -0.66 1.96
CA THR A 109 -20.19 -1.33 1.58
C THR A 109 -20.26 -1.57 0.07
N SER A 110 -19.79 -0.62 -0.75
CA SER A 110 -19.76 -0.75 -2.20
C SER A 110 -18.83 -1.88 -2.64
N ILE A 111 -17.63 -1.95 -2.07
CA ILE A 111 -16.68 -3.06 -2.35
C ILE A 111 -17.28 -4.41 -1.94
N GLN A 112 -17.95 -4.49 -0.78
CA GLN A 112 -18.59 -5.73 -0.33
C GLN A 112 -19.68 -6.19 -1.32
N LYS A 113 -20.55 -5.28 -1.79
CA LYS A 113 -21.57 -5.60 -2.78
C LYS A 113 -20.98 -6.08 -4.10
N GLU A 114 -19.93 -5.43 -4.58
CA GLU A 114 -19.23 -5.85 -5.80
C GLU A 114 -18.59 -7.24 -5.65
N LEU A 115 -18.05 -7.57 -4.48
CA LEU A 115 -17.53 -8.91 -4.18
C LEU A 115 -18.62 -9.97 -4.06
N GLU A 116 -19.79 -9.62 -3.52
CA GLU A 116 -20.95 -10.52 -3.49
C GLU A 116 -21.46 -10.84 -4.90
N TYR A 117 -21.49 -9.83 -5.78
CA TYR A 117 -21.89 -10.00 -7.17
C TYR A 117 -20.81 -10.73 -8.01
N ASN A 118 -19.54 -10.37 -7.81
CA ASN A 118 -18.39 -10.92 -8.51
C ASN A 118 -17.30 -11.32 -7.51
N TYR A 119 -17.37 -12.55 -7.01
CA TYR A 119 -16.39 -13.09 -6.05
C TYR A 119 -14.95 -13.19 -6.61
N ARG A 120 -14.75 -12.98 -7.92
CA ARG A 120 -13.43 -12.95 -8.58
C ARG A 120 -12.96 -11.53 -8.88
N LEU A 121 -13.62 -10.51 -8.33
CA LEU A 121 -13.20 -9.13 -8.47
C LEU A 121 -11.76 -9.00 -7.98
N LYS A 122 -10.85 -8.67 -8.90
CA LYS A 122 -9.44 -8.44 -8.59
C LYS A 122 -9.14 -6.99 -8.35
N HIS A 123 -9.85 -6.09 -9.02
CA HIS A 123 -9.50 -4.69 -9.08
C HIS A 123 -10.78 -3.84 -9.12
N LEU A 124 -10.86 -2.81 -8.28
CA LEU A 124 -11.92 -1.81 -8.31
C LEU A 124 -11.36 -0.44 -7.91
N PHE A 125 -11.58 0.56 -8.75
CA PHE A 125 -11.27 1.96 -8.44
C PHE A 125 -12.50 2.63 -7.83
N LEU A 126 -12.30 3.31 -6.71
CA LEU A 126 -13.30 4.14 -6.08
C LEU A 126 -12.64 5.45 -5.65
N GLU A 127 -13.46 6.43 -5.35
CA GLU A 127 -12.96 7.66 -4.76
C GLU A 127 -13.99 8.25 -3.80
N SER A 128 -13.45 8.96 -2.83
CA SER A 128 -14.19 9.83 -1.94
C SER A 128 -13.79 11.27 -2.22
N LYS A 129 -14.34 12.22 -1.45
CA LYS A 129 -13.94 13.62 -1.56
C LYS A 129 -12.45 13.83 -1.28
N ARG A 130 -11.88 13.06 -0.34
CA ARG A 130 -10.51 13.27 0.14
C ARG A 130 -9.51 12.24 -0.36
N PHE A 131 -9.94 11.01 -0.61
CA PHE A 131 -9.03 9.93 -0.95
C PHE A 131 -9.37 9.31 -2.31
N GLU A 132 -8.34 8.86 -2.99
CA GLU A 132 -8.45 7.85 -4.04
C GLU A 132 -8.30 6.48 -3.36
N ILE A 133 -9.20 5.55 -3.68
CA ILE A 133 -9.24 4.23 -3.07
C ILE A 133 -9.17 3.19 -4.18
N THR A 134 -8.18 2.32 -4.11
CA THR A 134 -8.10 1.16 -5.01
C THR A 134 -8.23 -0.11 -4.20
N TYR A 135 -9.25 -0.92 -4.51
CA TYR A 135 -9.28 -2.30 -4.08
C TYR A 135 -8.50 -3.15 -5.08
N PHE A 136 -7.53 -3.92 -4.60
CA PHE A 136 -6.75 -4.85 -5.42
C PHE A 136 -6.45 -6.14 -4.67
N ASN A 137 -6.94 -7.29 -5.14
CA ASN A 137 -6.68 -8.62 -4.59
C ASN A 137 -6.74 -8.65 -3.03
N SER A 138 -7.86 -8.23 -2.45
CA SER A 138 -8.08 -8.12 -0.98
C SER A 138 -7.31 -7.03 -0.25
N LEU A 139 -6.56 -6.18 -0.96
CA LEU A 139 -5.90 -5.00 -0.40
C LEU A 139 -6.69 -3.73 -0.73
N LEU A 140 -6.71 -2.80 0.21
CA LEU A 140 -7.17 -1.43 0.04
C LEU A 140 -5.95 -0.52 -0.01
N ILE A 141 -5.73 0.14 -1.15
CA ILE A 141 -4.73 1.18 -1.32
C ILE A 141 -5.45 2.52 -1.11
N LEU A 142 -4.94 3.33 -0.20
CA LEU A 142 -5.51 4.63 0.15
C LEU A 142 -4.51 5.74 -0.18
N GLU A 143 -4.92 6.73 -0.98
CA GLU A 143 -4.07 7.85 -1.38
C GLU A 143 -4.76 9.20 -1.11
N ASP A 144 -4.12 10.07 -0.32
CA ASP A 144 -4.70 11.38 0.03
C ASP A 144 -4.53 12.38 -1.12
N LYS A 145 -5.66 12.84 -1.68
CA LYS A 145 -5.69 13.85 -2.75
C LYS A 145 -5.07 15.17 -2.29
N GLN A 146 -5.14 15.47 -0.99
CA GLN A 146 -4.59 16.70 -0.41
C GLN A 146 -3.14 16.57 0.05
N LYS A 147 -2.52 15.39 -0.11
CA LYS A 147 -1.12 15.13 0.25
C LYS A 147 -0.79 15.51 1.70
N LYS A 148 -1.76 15.38 2.63
CA LYS A 148 -1.53 15.56 4.08
C LYS A 148 -1.10 14.24 4.73
N TYR A 149 -1.60 13.12 4.22
CA TYR A 149 -1.22 11.79 4.64
C TYR A 149 -0.40 11.06 3.56
N LEU A 150 0.50 10.19 4.01
CA LEU A 150 1.21 9.23 3.15
C LEU A 150 0.23 8.17 2.67
N SER A 151 0.43 7.66 1.44
CA SER A 151 -0.35 6.53 0.94
C SER A 151 -0.14 5.29 1.81
N ASN A 152 -1.18 4.51 2.05
CA ASN A 152 -1.06 3.30 2.86
C ASN A 152 -1.91 2.16 2.32
N VAL A 153 -1.61 0.95 2.76
CA VAL A 153 -2.27 -0.27 2.31
C VAL A 153 -2.81 -1.05 3.50
N PHE A 154 -4.05 -1.50 3.38
CA PHE A 154 -4.75 -2.25 4.41
C PHE A 154 -5.31 -3.54 3.84
N ASN A 155 -5.32 -4.61 4.65
CA ASN A 155 -6.12 -5.79 4.30
C ASN A 155 -7.61 -5.42 4.39
N PHE A 156 -8.38 -5.70 3.35
CA PHE A 156 -9.79 -5.34 3.26
C PHE A 156 -10.63 -6.03 4.35
N ARG A 157 -10.35 -7.31 4.62
CA ARG A 157 -11.07 -8.08 5.64
C ARG A 157 -10.82 -7.53 7.04
N ASP A 158 -9.55 -7.26 7.37
CA ASP A 158 -9.16 -6.67 8.65
C ASP A 158 -9.79 -5.27 8.82
N SER A 159 -9.93 -4.53 7.72
CA SER A 159 -10.57 -3.21 7.71
C SER A 159 -12.06 -3.30 8.08
N ILE A 160 -12.78 -4.31 7.57
CA ILE A 160 -14.18 -4.57 7.95
C ILE A 160 -14.29 -4.94 9.43
N GLU A 161 -13.41 -5.83 9.91
CA GLU A 161 -13.42 -6.24 11.32
C GLU A 161 -13.21 -5.03 12.25
N LYS A 162 -12.23 -4.19 11.93
CA LYS A 162 -11.93 -2.97 12.69
C LYS A 162 -13.07 -1.96 12.65
N LEU A 163 -13.76 -1.85 11.51
CA LEU A 163 -14.94 -1.01 11.37
C LEU A 163 -16.09 -1.49 12.28
N ASN A 164 -16.32 -2.80 12.35
CA ASN A 164 -17.36 -3.38 13.19
C ASN A 164 -17.09 -3.15 14.68
N ILE A 165 -15.83 -3.25 15.11
CA ILE A 165 -15.42 -2.93 16.48
C ILE A 165 -15.72 -1.46 16.80
N LEU A 166 -15.35 -0.53 15.91
CA LEU A 166 -15.60 0.91 16.11
C LEU A 166 -17.09 1.27 16.22
N LYS A 167 -17.97 0.53 15.53
CA LYS A 167 -19.42 0.70 15.62
C LYS A 167 -20.00 0.23 16.96
N GLN A 168 -19.40 -0.78 17.62
CA GLN A 168 -19.86 -1.31 18.90
C GLN A 168 -19.46 -0.43 20.09
N THR A 169 -18.45 0.42 19.90
CA THR A 169 -17.94 1.35 20.93
C THR A 169 -18.57 2.74 20.92
N LYS A 170 -19.59 2.96 20.08
CA LYS A 170 -20.42 4.18 20.03
C LYS A 170 -21.81 3.89 20.56
#